data_AF-A0AAE3FGS6-F1
#
_entry.id   AF-A0AAE3FGS6-F1
#
_cell.length_a   1.000
_cell.length_b   1.000
_cell.length_c   1.000
_cell.angle_alpha   90.00
_cell.angle_beta   90.00
_cell.angle_gamma   90.00
#
_symmetry.space_group_name_H-M   'P 1'
#
loop_
_entity.id
_entity.type
_entity.pdbx_description
1 polymer ?
#
loop_
_entity_poly.entity_id
_entity_poly.type
_entity_poly.pdbx_seq_one_letter_code
_entity_poly.pdbx_strand_id
1 'polypeptide(L)'
;MKKLFAAAALLVSMLLCSCGGGAGSIGTGSAEPTTTAPETEPPKAGDFAGADAEYINKDTLNYYCVTNEAYIPEGKKVTGIVLEFPGLGGGSCLGGSMDNMIAYNTPFARECAAKGIVLAYTFPGPWSWMNTGAVRMTDLMVDAFMDRYGWQSEDDFSLAAIGGSMGGSGALIYAADSRHTVDACVAHCPCYDVKECFSTKDVFPRAFVSAISAYGMPISEALDTISPAHRLKDLPKIPYIVTGDEFDDCFPLKGTEKFVSDMKNAGLDVTYMFLKGKSHGEISDADRAAVNEFIFRMGEGK
;
A
#
# COMPACT_ATOMS: atom_id res chain seq x y z
N MET A 1 -33.01 53.67 -8.11
CA MET A 1 -32.70 52.48 -8.93
C MET A 1 -31.23 52.13 -8.76
N LYS A 2 -30.92 50.83 -8.78
CA LYS A 2 -29.83 50.13 -8.07
C LYS A 2 -28.40 50.51 -8.52
N LYS A 3 -27.49 50.41 -7.55
CA LYS A 3 -26.05 50.67 -7.60
C LYS A 3 -25.28 49.65 -8.46
N LEU A 4 -24.17 50.12 -9.03
CA LEU A 4 -23.09 49.38 -9.70
C LEU A 4 -22.52 48.24 -8.83
N PHE A 5 -22.24 47.10 -9.46
CA PHE A 5 -21.08 46.24 -9.20
C PHE A 5 -20.74 45.51 -10.51
N ALA A 6 -19.57 45.77 -11.08
CA ALA A 6 -19.00 44.99 -12.16
C ALA A 6 -17.72 44.33 -11.62
N ALA A 7 -17.72 43.00 -11.59
CA ALA A 7 -16.63 42.17 -11.09
C ALA A 7 -15.49 42.11 -12.12
N ALA A 8 -14.27 42.27 -11.64
CA ALA A 8 -13.05 42.07 -12.41
C ALA A 8 -12.81 40.57 -12.60
N ALA A 9 -12.71 40.13 -13.85
CA ALA A 9 -12.24 38.80 -14.21
C ALA A 9 -10.71 38.83 -14.38
N LEU A 10 -9.99 38.11 -13.51
CA LEU A 10 -8.57 37.85 -13.67
C LEU A 10 -8.39 36.73 -14.71
N LEU A 11 -7.83 37.09 -15.87
CA LEU A 11 -7.30 36.14 -16.85
C LEU A 11 -5.96 35.60 -16.35
N VAL A 12 -5.91 34.31 -16.01
CA VAL A 12 -4.66 33.57 -15.78
C VAL A 12 -4.17 33.09 -17.16
N SER A 13 -3.04 33.63 -17.61
CA SER A 13 -2.39 33.18 -18.85
C SER A 13 -1.67 31.86 -18.60
N MET A 14 -2.10 30.78 -19.25
CA MET A 14 -1.29 29.57 -19.37
C MET A 14 -0.24 29.77 -20.46
N LEU A 15 1.03 29.81 -20.07
CA LEU A 15 2.15 29.63 -20.99
C LEU A 15 2.19 28.15 -21.42
N LEU A 16 1.78 27.88 -22.65
CA LEU A 16 2.06 26.63 -23.35
C LEU A 16 3.50 26.73 -23.91
N CYS A 17 4.42 25.94 -23.35
CA CYS A 17 5.69 25.65 -24.01
C CYS A 17 5.43 24.71 -25.19
N SER A 18 5.51 25.24 -26.41
CA SER A 18 5.61 24.45 -27.64
C SER A 18 7.07 24.08 -27.89
N CYS A 19 7.42 22.80 -27.82
CA CYS A 19 8.60 22.29 -28.51
C CYS A 19 8.13 21.61 -29.80
N GLY A 20 8.54 22.20 -30.92
CA GLY A 20 8.12 21.86 -32.27
C GLY A 20 8.60 20.49 -32.74
N GLY A 21 7.91 20.01 -33.77
CA GLY A 21 8.17 18.74 -34.43
C GLY A 21 9.39 18.76 -35.36
N GLY A 22 9.85 17.55 -35.66
CA GLY A 22 10.74 17.23 -36.76
C GLY A 22 10.35 15.87 -37.31
N ALA A 23 9.77 15.85 -38.50
CA ALA A 23 9.48 14.63 -39.27
C ALA A 23 10.75 14.14 -39.98
N GLY A 24 10.96 12.83 -40.00
CA GLY A 24 11.99 12.17 -40.79
C GLY A 24 11.72 10.66 -40.93
N SER A 25 11.12 10.27 -42.05
CA SER A 25 11.28 8.92 -42.67
C SER A 25 12.71 8.83 -43.21
N ILE A 26 13.43 7.71 -43.33
CA ILE A 26 13.18 6.47 -44.10
C ILE A 26 14.23 5.42 -43.69
N GLY A 27 13.93 4.11 -43.78
CA GLY A 27 14.98 3.09 -43.92
C GLY A 27 14.61 1.67 -43.49
N THR A 28 14.07 0.87 -44.41
CA THR A 28 13.94 -0.59 -44.27
C THR A 28 15.28 -1.27 -44.48
N GLY A 29 15.75 -2.03 -43.50
CA GLY A 29 16.93 -2.89 -43.58
C GLY A 29 16.81 -4.06 -42.61
N SER A 30 16.55 -5.26 -43.15
CA SER A 30 16.56 -6.52 -42.41
C SER A 30 17.98 -6.95 -42.07
N ALA A 31 18.22 -7.24 -40.79
CA ALA A 31 19.21 -8.21 -40.33
C ALA A 31 18.81 -8.66 -38.92
N GLU A 32 18.43 -9.93 -38.78
CA GLU A 32 18.33 -10.58 -37.47
C GLU A 32 19.73 -10.79 -36.90
N PRO A 33 19.93 -10.57 -35.59
CA PRO A 33 20.86 -11.36 -34.81
C PRO A 33 20.09 -12.22 -33.83
N THR A 34 20.25 -13.53 -33.99
CA THR A 34 19.88 -14.53 -33.00
C THR A 34 20.82 -14.39 -31.80
N THR A 35 20.39 -13.62 -30.81
CA THR A 35 20.94 -13.65 -29.46
C THR A 35 19.79 -13.82 -28.51
N THR A 36 19.65 -15.03 -27.97
CA THR A 36 18.84 -15.29 -26.78
C THR A 36 19.23 -14.25 -25.73
N ALA A 37 18.29 -13.36 -25.40
CA ALA A 37 18.42 -12.47 -24.28
C ALA A 37 18.67 -13.33 -23.03
N PRO A 38 19.65 -12.98 -22.18
CA PRO A 38 19.74 -13.63 -20.88
C PRO A 38 18.40 -13.38 -20.17
N GLU A 39 17.84 -14.43 -19.56
CA GLU A 39 16.77 -14.28 -18.57
C GLU A 39 17.33 -13.36 -17.48
N THR A 40 17.07 -12.06 -17.61
CA THR A 40 17.36 -11.10 -16.57
C THR A 40 16.27 -11.30 -15.54
N GLU A 41 16.60 -12.06 -14.49
CA GLU A 41 15.91 -11.90 -13.21
C GLU A 41 15.74 -10.39 -12.95
N PRO A 42 14.57 -9.93 -12.49
CA PRO A 42 14.40 -8.54 -12.12
C PRO A 42 15.53 -8.16 -11.16
N PRO A 43 16.14 -6.98 -11.32
CA PRO A 43 17.26 -6.58 -10.47
C PRO A 43 16.82 -6.68 -9.02
N LYS A 44 17.49 -7.55 -8.24
CA LYS A 44 17.42 -7.48 -6.78
C LYS A 44 17.66 -6.03 -6.40
N ALA A 45 16.81 -5.46 -5.55
CA ALA A 45 17.00 -4.11 -5.06
C ALA A 45 18.47 -3.97 -4.64
N GLY A 46 19.24 -3.17 -5.38
CA GLY A 46 20.58 -2.79 -4.96
C GLY A 46 20.46 -2.18 -3.56
N ASP A 47 21.50 -2.34 -2.75
CA ASP A 47 21.54 -1.76 -1.41
C ASP A 47 21.64 -0.22 -1.53
N PHE A 48 20.51 0.40 -1.84
CA PHE A 48 20.33 1.85 -1.95
C PHE A 48 19.88 2.45 -0.62
N ALA A 49 19.54 1.62 0.38
CA ALA A 49 18.91 2.04 1.62
C ALA A 49 19.74 3.11 2.34
N GLY A 50 21.06 2.91 2.42
CA GLY A 50 21.97 3.88 3.04
C GLY A 50 22.03 5.23 2.31
N ALA A 51 21.95 5.24 0.98
CA ALA A 51 21.96 6.48 0.21
C ALA A 51 20.59 7.19 0.25
N ASP A 52 19.50 6.42 0.19
CA ASP A 52 18.14 6.97 0.19
C ASP A 52 17.71 7.50 1.56
N ALA A 53 18.36 7.06 2.64
CA ALA A 53 18.13 7.57 3.99
C ALA A 53 18.39 9.09 4.09
N GLU A 54 19.10 9.71 3.14
CA GLU A 54 19.18 11.17 3.04
C GLU A 54 17.80 11.83 2.80
N TYR A 55 16.90 11.12 2.11
CA TYR A 55 15.59 11.64 1.69
C TYR A 55 14.45 11.18 2.60
N ILE A 56 14.46 9.92 3.02
CA ILE A 56 13.45 9.32 3.91
C ILE A 56 14.14 8.90 5.21
N ASN A 57 13.97 9.70 6.26
CA ASN A 57 14.58 9.48 7.57
C ASN A 57 13.68 10.01 8.69
N LYS A 58 14.14 9.88 9.93
CA LYS A 58 13.39 10.31 11.12
C LYS A 58 13.00 11.78 11.12
N ASP A 59 13.67 12.64 10.36
CA ASP A 59 13.36 14.07 10.29
C ASP A 59 12.36 14.40 9.17
N THR A 60 12.23 13.53 8.16
CA THR A 60 11.35 13.73 7.00
C THR A 60 10.12 12.80 6.95
N LEU A 61 9.99 11.87 7.90
CA LEU A 61 8.89 10.88 7.97
C LEU A 61 7.49 11.46 7.75
N ASN A 62 7.22 12.66 8.27
CA ASN A 62 5.93 13.33 8.16
C ASN A 62 5.58 13.76 6.73
N TYR A 63 6.50 13.73 5.77
CA TYR A 63 6.20 13.94 4.35
C TYR A 63 5.67 12.68 3.66
N TYR A 64 5.92 11.52 4.27
CA TYR A 64 5.66 10.21 3.68
C TYR A 64 4.57 9.43 4.42
N CYS A 65 4.21 9.86 5.61
CA CYS A 65 3.09 9.31 6.36
C CYS A 65 2.49 10.33 7.32
N VAL A 66 1.28 10.06 7.78
CA VAL A 66 0.64 10.74 8.91
C VAL A 66 0.49 9.77 10.06
N THR A 67 0.97 10.15 11.23
CA THR A 67 1.05 9.28 12.40
C THR A 67 0.19 9.77 13.56
N ASN A 68 -0.04 8.88 14.53
CA ASN A 68 -0.68 9.18 15.81
C ASN A 68 0.33 9.57 16.91
N GLU A 69 1.62 9.75 16.59
CA GLU A 69 2.70 9.88 17.58
C GLU A 69 2.48 11.03 18.57
N ALA A 70 1.86 12.12 18.11
CA ALA A 70 1.51 13.27 18.95
C ALA A 70 0.56 12.94 20.13
N TYR A 71 -0.07 11.75 20.11
CA TYR A 71 -0.98 11.28 21.14
C TYR A 71 -0.36 10.20 22.04
N ILE A 72 0.85 9.74 21.77
CA ILE A 72 1.55 8.76 22.61
C ILE A 72 1.89 9.46 23.94
N PRO A 73 1.46 8.93 25.10
CA PRO A 73 1.74 9.56 26.39
C PRO A 73 3.24 9.72 26.63
N GLU A 74 3.64 10.85 27.23
CA GLU A 74 5.04 11.10 27.57
C GLU A 74 5.61 9.95 28.44
N GLY A 75 6.78 9.44 28.07
CA GLY A 75 7.43 8.31 28.75
C GLY A 75 6.84 6.92 28.45
N LYS A 76 5.76 6.82 27.65
CA LYS A 76 5.25 5.54 27.17
C LYS A 76 6.27 4.92 26.19
N LYS A 77 6.72 3.70 26.48
CA LYS A 77 7.55 2.92 25.53
C LYS A 77 6.73 2.62 24.29
N VAL A 78 7.32 2.89 23.11
CA VAL A 78 6.77 2.44 21.83
C VAL A 78 7.22 1.00 21.57
N THR A 79 6.28 0.13 21.23
CA THR A 79 6.47 -1.32 21.08
C THR A 79 6.16 -1.84 19.69
N GLY A 80 5.54 -1.04 18.83
CA GLY A 80 5.21 -1.49 17.49
C GLY A 80 4.72 -0.39 16.57
N ILE A 81 4.69 -0.73 15.28
CA ILE A 81 4.17 0.08 14.19
C ILE A 81 3.05 -0.68 13.49
N VAL A 82 1.98 0.03 13.16
CA VAL A 82 0.92 -0.42 12.27
C VAL A 82 0.97 0.49 11.04
N LEU A 83 1.34 -0.08 9.90
CA LEU A 83 1.32 0.59 8.61
C LEU A 83 -0.06 0.42 7.98
N GLU A 84 -0.77 1.52 7.79
CA GLU A 84 -1.97 1.55 6.97
C GLU A 84 -1.63 1.98 5.54
N PHE A 85 -2.05 1.15 4.58
CA PHE A 85 -1.92 1.42 3.15
C PHE A 85 -3.21 1.97 2.55
N PRO A 86 -3.11 2.99 1.68
CA PRO A 86 -4.26 3.62 1.05
C PRO A 86 -4.95 2.67 0.06
N GLY A 87 -6.29 2.74 0.01
CA GLY A 87 -7.09 2.31 -1.11
C GLY A 87 -6.87 3.19 -2.35
N LEU A 88 -7.45 2.78 -3.48
CA LEU A 88 -7.28 3.50 -4.74
C LEU A 88 -7.74 4.96 -4.59
N GLY A 89 -6.86 5.91 -4.93
CA GLY A 89 -7.15 7.34 -4.77
C GLY A 89 -6.94 7.90 -3.36
N GLY A 90 -6.36 7.12 -2.44
CA GLY A 90 -5.99 7.60 -1.12
C GLY A 90 -7.06 7.44 -0.03
N GLY A 91 -8.03 6.57 -0.23
CA GLY A 91 -9.03 6.22 0.79
C GLY A 91 -8.43 5.38 1.91
N SER A 92 -8.94 5.53 3.13
CA SER A 92 -8.46 4.80 4.31
C SER A 92 -9.55 3.88 4.88
N CYS A 93 -9.13 2.75 5.45
CA CYS A 93 -10.01 1.83 6.17
C CYS A 93 -10.04 2.08 7.69
N LEU A 94 -9.06 2.83 8.22
CA LEU A 94 -8.94 3.19 9.64
C LEU A 94 -9.10 4.71 9.88
N GLY A 95 -9.44 5.48 8.86
CA GLY A 95 -9.69 6.93 8.89
C GLY A 95 -8.46 7.84 8.76
N GLY A 96 -7.34 7.32 8.25
CA GLY A 96 -6.21 8.08 7.74
C GLY A 96 -6.59 8.93 6.52
N SER A 97 -5.77 9.93 6.20
CA SER A 97 -6.04 10.83 5.08
C SER A 97 -4.74 11.37 4.51
N MET A 98 -4.65 11.41 3.17
CA MET A 98 -3.52 12.05 2.48
C MET A 98 -3.62 13.58 2.51
N ASP A 99 -4.84 14.12 2.68
CA ASP A 99 -5.10 15.56 2.66
C ASP A 99 -4.96 16.20 4.05
N ASN A 100 -4.95 15.39 5.12
CA ASN A 100 -4.81 15.87 6.48
C ASN A 100 -3.46 15.44 7.08
N MET A 101 -2.45 16.28 6.87
CA MET A 101 -1.08 16.05 7.35
C MET A 101 -0.84 16.36 8.84
N ILE A 102 -1.89 16.70 9.60
CA ILE A 102 -1.72 17.28 10.94
C ILE A 102 -1.55 16.20 12.01
N ALA A 103 -2.47 15.23 12.11
CA ALA A 103 -2.37 14.14 13.07
C ALA A 103 -3.39 13.02 12.78
N TYR A 104 -2.96 11.77 12.93
CA TYR A 104 -3.85 10.63 12.87
C TYR A 104 -4.59 10.46 14.21
N ASN A 105 -5.86 10.89 14.27
CA ASN A 105 -6.57 11.10 15.53
C ASN A 105 -7.94 10.39 15.65
N THR A 106 -8.13 9.26 14.97
CA THR A 106 -9.35 8.46 15.13
C THR A 106 -9.38 7.81 16.52
N PRO A 107 -10.54 7.34 17.02
CA PRO A 107 -10.60 6.59 18.28
C PRO A 107 -9.61 5.42 18.32
N PHE A 108 -9.47 4.68 17.21
CA PHE A 108 -8.48 3.62 17.05
C PHE A 108 -7.03 4.14 17.15
N ALA A 109 -6.72 5.25 16.49
CA ALA A 109 -5.38 5.86 16.56
C ALA A 109 -5.01 6.29 17.98
N ARG A 110 -5.96 6.83 18.76
CA ARG A 110 -5.73 7.18 20.17
C ARG A 110 -5.52 5.95 21.05
N GLU A 111 -6.23 4.86 20.77
CA GLU A 111 -6.06 3.61 21.50
C GLU A 111 -4.71 2.96 21.20
N CYS A 112 -4.27 2.96 19.93
CA CYS A 112 -2.91 2.61 19.55
C CYS A 112 -1.89 3.43 20.36
N ALA A 113 -2.08 4.76 20.43
CA ALA A 113 -1.17 5.64 21.13
C ALA A 113 -1.08 5.35 22.63
N ALA A 114 -2.22 5.09 23.30
CA ALA A 114 -2.27 4.69 24.70
C ALA A 114 -1.55 3.35 24.98
N LYS A 115 -1.54 2.45 23.99
CA LYS A 115 -0.83 1.17 24.02
C LYS A 115 0.66 1.28 23.69
N GLY A 116 1.12 2.40 23.12
CA GLY A 116 2.50 2.56 22.66
C GLY A 116 2.72 2.03 21.24
N ILE A 117 1.68 2.08 20.42
CA ILE A 117 1.69 1.63 19.03
C ILE A 117 1.61 2.87 18.12
N VAL A 118 2.58 2.99 17.22
CA VAL A 118 2.56 3.99 16.15
C VAL A 118 1.65 3.49 15.05
N LEU A 119 0.53 4.17 14.82
CA LEU A 119 -0.28 3.99 13.63
C LEU A 119 0.14 5.01 12.59
N ALA A 120 0.59 4.54 11.42
CA ALA A 120 1.08 5.36 10.34
C ALA A 120 0.26 5.11 9.06
N TYR A 121 -0.49 6.12 8.61
CA TYR A 121 -1.10 6.11 7.28
C TYR A 121 -0.05 6.54 6.26
N THR A 122 0.34 5.63 5.37
CA THR A 122 1.49 5.80 4.48
C THR A 122 1.09 6.40 3.12
N PHE A 123 2.04 7.06 2.46
CA PHE A 123 1.86 7.66 1.11
C PHE A 123 2.76 7.02 0.05
N PRO A 124 2.66 5.71 -0.21
CA PRO A 124 3.52 5.02 -1.18
C PRO A 124 3.19 5.35 -2.66
N GLY A 125 2.31 6.32 -2.90
CA GLY A 125 1.80 6.71 -4.22
C GLY A 125 0.32 6.31 -4.43
N PRO A 126 -0.49 7.15 -5.09
CA PRO A 126 -1.95 7.01 -5.11
C PRO A 126 -2.46 5.78 -5.87
N TRP A 127 -1.66 5.22 -6.79
CA TRP A 127 -1.94 4.03 -7.61
C TRP A 127 -0.76 3.06 -7.61
N SER A 128 0.00 2.97 -6.51
CA SER A 128 1.23 2.18 -6.51
C SER A 128 0.98 0.67 -6.56
N TRP A 129 -0.18 0.20 -6.06
CA TRP A 129 -0.47 -1.23 -5.89
C TRP A 129 0.65 -1.99 -5.17
N MET A 130 1.34 -1.29 -4.25
CA MET A 130 2.54 -1.75 -3.57
C MET A 130 3.61 -2.34 -4.51
N ASN A 131 3.83 -1.68 -5.65
CA ASN A 131 4.94 -2.00 -6.54
C ASN A 131 6.32 -1.88 -5.83
N THR A 132 7.40 -2.31 -6.49
CA THR A 132 8.75 -2.33 -5.91
C THR A 132 9.21 -0.95 -5.42
N GLY A 133 8.78 0.12 -6.09
CA GLY A 133 9.06 1.49 -5.65
C GLY A 133 8.36 1.84 -4.34
N ALA A 134 7.09 1.44 -4.21
CA ALA A 134 6.32 1.59 -2.98
C ALA A 134 6.89 0.76 -1.82
N VAL A 135 7.26 -0.51 -2.05
CA VAL A 135 7.92 -1.34 -1.03
C VAL A 135 9.20 -0.68 -0.53
N ARG A 136 10.08 -0.25 -1.44
CA ARG A 136 11.32 0.46 -1.10
C ARG A 136 11.06 1.71 -0.26
N MET A 137 10.08 2.52 -0.66
CA MET A 137 9.71 3.73 0.05
C MET A 137 9.20 3.42 1.46
N THR A 138 8.33 2.42 1.60
CA THR A 138 7.77 2.00 2.89
C THR A 138 8.84 1.41 3.81
N ASP A 139 9.75 0.59 3.30
CA ASP A 139 10.86 0.06 4.11
C ASP A 139 11.76 1.18 4.66
N LEU A 140 12.04 2.22 3.86
CA LEU A 140 12.77 3.40 4.35
C LEU A 140 12.01 4.14 5.46
N MET A 141 10.67 4.12 5.46
CA MET A 141 9.89 4.66 6.58
C MET A 141 10.07 3.80 7.83
N VAL A 142 10.13 2.47 7.70
CA VAL A 142 10.38 1.55 8.82
C VAL A 142 11.78 1.80 9.40
N ASP A 143 12.82 1.89 8.56
CA ASP A 143 14.18 2.26 8.99
C ASP A 143 14.19 3.61 9.75
N ALA A 144 13.45 4.59 9.24
CA ALA A 144 13.34 5.90 9.87
C ALA A 144 12.64 5.85 11.25
N PHE A 145 11.63 4.99 11.41
CA PHE A 145 11.03 4.75 12.72
C PHE A 145 11.98 4.03 13.66
N MET A 146 12.74 3.03 13.17
CA MET A 146 13.75 2.34 13.96
C MET A 146 14.80 3.31 14.51
N ASP A 147 15.33 4.21 13.68
CA ASP A 147 16.27 5.26 14.12
C ASP A 147 15.61 6.22 15.13
N ARG A 148 14.38 6.67 14.86
CA ARG A 148 13.64 7.57 15.76
C ARG A 148 13.45 6.99 17.16
N TYR A 149 13.15 5.69 17.25
CA TYR A 149 12.90 5.01 18.52
C TYR A 149 14.13 4.31 19.11
N GLY A 150 15.27 4.37 18.42
CA GLY A 150 16.52 3.75 18.85
C GLY A 150 16.49 2.21 18.82
N TRP A 151 15.60 1.61 18.04
CA TRP A 151 15.54 0.16 17.85
C TRP A 151 16.76 -0.31 17.06
N GLN A 152 17.43 -1.34 17.58
CA GLN A 152 18.67 -1.88 17.00
C GLN A 152 18.39 -3.11 16.14
N SER A 153 17.22 -3.73 16.31
CA SER A 153 16.80 -4.93 15.60
C SER A 153 15.29 -5.01 15.46
N GLU A 154 14.84 -5.90 14.57
CA GLU A 154 13.41 -6.19 14.38
C GLU A 154 12.79 -6.99 15.53
N ASP A 155 13.59 -7.41 16.52
CA ASP A 155 13.10 -8.00 17.77
C ASP A 155 12.67 -6.93 18.79
N ASP A 156 13.05 -5.66 18.58
CA ASP A 156 12.72 -4.56 19.51
C ASP A 156 11.29 -4.03 19.34
N PHE A 157 10.62 -4.37 18.23
CA PHE A 157 9.30 -3.90 17.87
C PHE A 157 8.49 -4.91 17.08
N SER A 158 7.18 -4.73 17.06
CA SER A 158 6.28 -5.45 16.14
C SER A 158 5.90 -4.58 14.93
N LEU A 159 5.80 -5.17 13.74
CA LEU A 159 5.37 -4.51 12.51
C LEU A 159 4.10 -5.18 11.95
N ALA A 160 2.98 -4.47 11.94
CA ALA A 160 1.75 -4.93 11.29
C ALA A 160 1.44 -4.10 10.04
N ALA A 161 0.95 -4.77 8.99
CA ALA A 161 0.46 -4.16 7.77
C ALA A 161 -1.06 -4.27 7.66
N ILE A 162 -1.74 -3.20 7.29
CA ILE A 162 -3.19 -3.20 7.03
C ILE A 162 -3.54 -2.32 5.85
N GLY A 163 -4.58 -2.70 5.10
CA GLY A 163 -5.22 -1.77 4.18
C GLY A 163 -6.55 -2.31 3.66
N GLY A 164 -7.30 -1.43 3.00
CA GLY A 164 -8.55 -1.74 2.31
C GLY A 164 -8.41 -1.69 0.80
N SER A 165 -9.08 -2.57 0.06
CA SER A 165 -9.12 -2.52 -1.41
C SER A 165 -7.72 -2.65 -2.03
N MET A 166 -7.24 -1.63 -2.77
CA MET A 166 -5.84 -1.52 -3.21
C MET A 166 -4.85 -1.64 -2.04
N GLY A 167 -5.14 -1.01 -0.90
CA GLY A 167 -4.29 -1.07 0.28
C GLY A 167 -4.27 -2.45 0.93
N GLY A 168 -5.36 -3.22 0.83
CA GLY A 168 -5.41 -4.60 1.33
C GLY A 168 -4.56 -5.53 0.47
N SER A 169 -4.59 -5.33 -0.86
CA SER A 169 -3.63 -5.96 -1.78
C SER A 169 -2.20 -5.55 -1.44
N GLY A 170 -1.99 -4.25 -1.19
CA GLY A 170 -0.69 -3.72 -0.81
C GLY A 170 -0.14 -4.27 0.50
N ALA A 171 -0.98 -4.53 1.51
CA ALA A 171 -0.55 -5.18 2.75
C ALA A 171 0.01 -6.58 2.52
N LEU A 172 -0.64 -7.36 1.64
CA LEU A 172 -0.19 -8.71 1.27
C LEU A 172 1.13 -8.67 0.49
N ILE A 173 1.24 -7.78 -0.50
CA ILE A 173 2.46 -7.62 -1.30
C ILE A 173 3.61 -7.08 -0.45
N TYR A 174 3.37 -6.09 0.42
CA TYR A 174 4.39 -5.58 1.34
C TYR A 174 4.90 -6.68 2.27
N ALA A 175 4.02 -7.52 2.83
CA ALA A 175 4.44 -8.65 3.66
C ALA A 175 5.31 -9.67 2.89
N ALA A 176 5.12 -9.84 1.58
CA ALA A 176 5.92 -10.73 0.75
C ALA A 176 7.28 -10.12 0.35
N ASP A 177 7.31 -8.81 0.05
CA ASP A 177 8.43 -8.17 -0.63
C ASP A 177 9.29 -7.27 0.29
N SER A 178 8.80 -6.90 1.47
CA SER A 178 9.54 -6.06 2.42
C SER A 178 10.84 -6.75 2.85
N ARG A 179 11.90 -5.94 3.03
CA ARG A 179 13.12 -6.43 3.71
C ARG A 179 12.94 -6.60 5.22
N HIS A 180 11.85 -6.04 5.77
CA HIS A 180 11.56 -6.09 7.19
C HIS A 180 10.62 -7.23 7.55
N THR A 181 10.81 -7.80 8.73
CA THR A 181 9.90 -8.80 9.27
C THR A 181 8.55 -8.15 9.60
N VAL A 182 7.55 -8.39 8.74
CA VAL A 182 6.15 -8.10 9.04
C VAL A 182 5.61 -9.21 9.92
N ASP A 183 5.01 -8.87 11.07
CA ASP A 183 4.52 -9.82 12.06
C ASP A 183 3.04 -10.16 11.90
N ALA A 184 2.26 -9.29 11.25
CA ALA A 184 0.83 -9.50 11.01
C ALA A 184 0.33 -8.73 9.79
N CYS A 185 -0.69 -9.27 9.13
CA CYS A 185 -1.30 -8.61 7.97
C CYS A 185 -2.84 -8.65 8.03
N VAL A 186 -3.48 -7.51 7.82
CA VAL A 186 -4.93 -7.40 7.63
C VAL A 186 -5.22 -6.87 6.23
N ALA A 187 -5.78 -7.73 5.39
CA ALA A 187 -6.22 -7.39 4.05
C ALA A 187 -7.75 -7.25 4.03
N HIS A 188 -8.25 -6.02 4.13
CA HIS A 188 -9.68 -5.73 4.06
C HIS A 188 -10.12 -5.60 2.60
N CYS A 189 -11.08 -6.41 2.17
CA CYS A 189 -11.63 -6.50 0.81
C CYS A 189 -10.57 -6.36 -0.30
N PRO A 190 -9.49 -7.16 -0.27
CA PRO A 190 -8.33 -6.91 -1.11
C PRO A 190 -8.60 -7.25 -2.58
N CYS A 191 -7.91 -6.53 -3.48
CA CYS A 191 -7.67 -7.09 -4.81
C CYS A 191 -6.72 -8.28 -4.67
N TYR A 192 -7.25 -9.50 -4.72
CA TYR A 192 -6.46 -10.73 -4.58
C TYR A 192 -5.67 -11.05 -5.85
N ASP A 193 -6.14 -10.63 -7.02
CA ASP A 193 -5.53 -10.89 -8.32
C ASP A 193 -5.84 -9.74 -9.28
N VAL A 194 -4.82 -8.96 -9.66
CA VAL A 194 -5.01 -7.80 -10.54
C VAL A 194 -5.25 -8.19 -12.00
N LYS A 195 -4.90 -9.42 -12.40
CA LYS A 195 -5.15 -9.93 -13.76
C LYS A 195 -6.58 -10.41 -13.89
N GLU A 196 -7.07 -11.18 -12.93
CA GLU A 196 -8.48 -11.57 -12.88
C GLU A 196 -9.37 -10.32 -12.74
N CYS A 197 -8.97 -9.36 -11.91
CA CYS A 197 -9.73 -8.13 -11.69
C CYS A 197 -9.47 -7.05 -12.75
N PHE A 198 -8.64 -7.30 -13.77
CA PHE A 198 -8.13 -6.26 -14.67
C PHE A 198 -9.22 -5.39 -15.30
N SER A 199 -10.36 -5.99 -15.63
CA SER A 199 -11.49 -5.33 -16.32
C SER A 199 -12.78 -5.29 -15.50
N THR A 200 -12.74 -5.54 -14.18
CA THR A 200 -13.96 -5.48 -13.35
C THR A 200 -14.46 -4.05 -13.14
N LYS A 201 -13.56 -3.05 -13.23
CA LYS A 201 -13.89 -1.62 -13.23
C LYS A 201 -13.12 -0.88 -14.32
N ASP A 202 -13.71 0.15 -14.91
CA ASP A 202 -13.08 0.96 -15.97
C ASP A 202 -11.77 1.66 -15.56
N VAL A 203 -11.59 1.91 -14.26
CA VAL A 203 -10.38 2.53 -13.70
C VAL A 203 -9.21 1.55 -13.55
N PHE A 204 -9.50 0.26 -13.43
CA PHE A 204 -8.48 -0.74 -13.08
C PHE A 204 -7.39 -0.92 -14.14
N PRO A 205 -7.68 -1.02 -15.45
CA PRO A 205 -6.64 -1.17 -16.45
C PRO A 205 -5.58 -0.06 -16.37
N ARG A 206 -6.02 1.21 -16.26
CA ARG A 206 -5.10 2.35 -16.17
C ARG A 206 -4.32 2.37 -14.86
N ALA A 207 -4.96 2.02 -13.73
CA ALA A 207 -4.31 2.04 -12.43
C ALA A 207 -3.25 0.93 -12.32
N PHE A 208 -3.59 -0.29 -12.75
CA PHE A 208 -2.68 -1.42 -12.75
C PHE A 208 -1.49 -1.19 -13.68
N VAL A 209 -1.74 -0.81 -14.94
CA VAL A 209 -0.65 -0.56 -15.91
C VAL A 209 0.26 0.57 -15.43
N SER A 210 -0.29 1.64 -14.85
CA SER A 210 0.53 2.74 -14.31
C SER A 210 1.48 2.28 -13.21
N ALA A 211 1.06 1.34 -12.36
CA ALA A 211 1.88 0.80 -11.28
C ALA A 211 3.09 0.01 -11.78
N ILE A 212 2.92 -0.75 -12.88
CA ILE A 212 3.93 -1.71 -13.34
C ILE A 212 4.72 -1.25 -14.57
N SER A 213 4.41 -0.08 -15.14
CA SER A 213 4.99 0.38 -16.41
C SER A 213 6.52 0.54 -16.37
N ALA A 214 7.11 0.71 -15.19
CA ALA A 214 8.55 0.86 -15.02
C ALA A 214 9.33 -0.47 -14.96
N TYR A 215 8.65 -1.62 -14.95
CA TYR A 215 9.28 -2.92 -14.63
C TYR A 215 10.10 -3.52 -15.77
N GLY A 216 10.04 -2.94 -16.98
CA GLY A 216 10.84 -3.42 -18.11
C GLY A 216 10.53 -4.85 -18.56
N MET A 217 9.33 -5.38 -18.23
CA MET A 217 8.89 -6.75 -18.56
C MET A 217 7.49 -6.74 -19.20
N PRO A 218 7.03 -7.85 -19.82
CA PRO A 218 5.68 -7.93 -20.39
C PRO A 218 4.60 -7.59 -19.35
N ILE A 219 3.59 -6.81 -19.74
CA ILE A 219 2.52 -6.35 -18.82
C ILE A 219 1.90 -7.51 -18.04
N SER A 220 1.61 -8.63 -18.71
CA SER A 220 1.00 -9.79 -18.05
C SER A 220 1.87 -10.35 -16.91
N GLU A 221 3.20 -10.40 -17.09
CA GLU A 221 4.14 -10.86 -16.07
C GLU A 221 4.30 -9.81 -14.98
N ALA A 222 4.35 -8.53 -15.36
CA ALA A 222 4.42 -7.42 -14.42
C ALA A 222 3.19 -7.38 -13.49
N LEU A 223 2.00 -7.67 -14.01
CA LEU A 223 0.77 -7.79 -13.20
C LEU A 223 0.82 -8.95 -12.20
N ASP A 224 1.50 -10.06 -12.51
CA ASP A 224 1.67 -11.18 -11.57
C ASP A 224 2.44 -10.74 -10.31
N THR A 225 3.38 -9.79 -10.46
CA THR A 225 4.22 -9.32 -9.34
C THR A 225 3.43 -8.60 -8.24
N ILE A 226 2.35 -7.90 -8.61
CA ILE A 226 1.47 -7.15 -7.70
C ILE A 226 0.13 -7.88 -7.45
N SER A 227 0.04 -9.17 -7.81
CA SER A 227 -1.15 -10.00 -7.58
C SER A 227 -0.91 -10.99 -6.44
N PRO A 228 -1.49 -10.80 -5.24
CA PRO A 228 -1.29 -11.72 -4.12
C PRO A 228 -1.53 -13.21 -4.45
N ALA A 229 -2.54 -13.54 -5.26
CA ALA A 229 -2.85 -14.90 -5.67
C ALA A 229 -1.73 -15.58 -6.47
N HIS A 230 -0.91 -14.80 -7.18
CA HIS A 230 0.24 -15.29 -7.94
C HIS A 230 1.52 -15.33 -7.09
N ARG A 231 1.48 -14.80 -5.86
CA ARG A 231 2.61 -14.65 -4.94
C ARG A 231 2.47 -15.47 -3.65
N LEU A 232 1.53 -16.43 -3.60
CA LEU A 232 1.23 -17.23 -2.40
C LEU A 232 2.46 -17.88 -1.75
N LYS A 233 3.42 -18.35 -2.56
CA LYS A 233 4.67 -18.97 -2.09
C LYS A 233 5.64 -17.99 -1.40
N ASP A 234 5.46 -16.70 -1.65
CA ASP A 234 6.33 -15.63 -1.15
C ASP A 234 5.73 -14.98 0.12
N LEU A 235 4.47 -15.27 0.46
CA LEU A 235 3.85 -14.80 1.69
C LEU A 235 4.48 -15.46 2.92
N PRO A 236 4.92 -14.68 3.93
CA PRO A 236 5.54 -15.23 5.14
C PRO A 236 4.53 -15.99 6.02
N LYS A 237 5.02 -16.87 6.88
CA LYS A 237 4.19 -17.61 7.85
C LYS A 237 3.86 -16.74 9.06
N ILE A 238 2.92 -15.82 8.88
CA ILE A 238 2.43 -14.91 9.91
C ILE A 238 0.91 -14.99 10.02
N PRO A 239 0.31 -14.44 11.09
CA PRO A 239 -1.13 -14.32 11.19
C PRO A 239 -1.70 -13.33 10.17
N TYR A 240 -2.73 -13.76 9.45
CA TYR A 240 -3.49 -12.96 8.50
C TYR A 240 -4.97 -12.84 8.89
N ILE A 241 -5.56 -11.67 8.66
CA ILE A 241 -7.00 -11.51 8.47
C ILE A 241 -7.25 -11.12 7.02
N VAL A 242 -8.12 -11.86 6.33
CA VAL A 242 -8.64 -11.48 5.01
C VAL A 242 -10.15 -11.36 5.10
N THR A 243 -10.70 -10.22 4.67
CA THR A 243 -12.15 -10.02 4.65
C THR A 243 -12.72 -10.21 3.25
N GLY A 244 -13.99 -10.64 3.18
CA GLY A 244 -14.75 -10.69 1.94
C GLY A 244 -16.13 -10.09 2.14
N ASP A 245 -16.45 -9.07 1.36
CA ASP A 245 -17.70 -8.32 1.48
C ASP A 245 -18.78 -8.99 0.60
N GLU A 246 -19.97 -9.26 1.17
CA GLU A 246 -21.03 -10.01 0.46
C GLU A 246 -21.47 -9.34 -0.85
N PHE A 247 -21.51 -8.00 -0.85
CA PHE A 247 -21.94 -7.16 -1.97
C PHE A 247 -20.78 -6.36 -2.55
N ASP A 248 -19.55 -6.90 -2.49
CA ASP A 248 -18.40 -6.29 -3.16
C ASP A 248 -18.67 -6.16 -4.66
N ASP A 249 -18.61 -4.93 -5.16
CA ASP A 249 -18.84 -4.61 -6.57
C ASP A 249 -17.53 -4.38 -7.34
N CYS A 250 -16.38 -4.43 -6.66
CA CYS A 250 -15.04 -4.25 -7.19
C CYS A 250 -14.33 -5.57 -7.41
N PHE A 251 -14.35 -6.45 -6.40
CA PHE A 251 -13.63 -7.71 -6.40
C PHE A 251 -14.60 -8.87 -6.17
N PRO A 252 -14.64 -9.88 -7.08
CA PRO A 252 -15.57 -10.99 -6.92
C PRO A 252 -15.33 -11.76 -5.62
N LEU A 253 -16.36 -11.85 -4.76
CA LEU A 253 -16.29 -12.58 -3.49
C LEU A 253 -15.75 -14.00 -3.65
N LYS A 254 -16.21 -14.74 -4.67
CA LYS A 254 -15.75 -16.10 -4.95
C LYS A 254 -14.25 -16.20 -5.22
N GLY A 255 -13.67 -15.17 -5.84
CA GLY A 255 -12.24 -15.08 -6.08
C GLY A 255 -11.48 -14.85 -4.77
N THR A 256 -11.99 -13.96 -3.90
CA THR A 256 -11.46 -13.76 -2.54
C THR A 256 -11.54 -15.04 -1.70
N GLU A 257 -12.68 -15.74 -1.70
CA GLU A 257 -12.87 -17.01 -1.00
C GLU A 257 -11.90 -18.09 -1.49
N LYS A 258 -11.69 -18.17 -2.81
CA LYS A 258 -10.71 -19.08 -3.41
C LYS A 258 -9.29 -18.72 -2.98
N PHE A 259 -8.90 -17.45 -3.06
CA PHE A 259 -7.58 -16.98 -2.63
C PHE A 259 -7.30 -17.35 -1.16
N VAL A 260 -8.26 -17.11 -0.27
CA VAL A 260 -8.17 -17.50 1.14
C VAL A 260 -8.05 -19.02 1.31
N SER A 261 -8.81 -19.80 0.54
CA SER A 261 -8.66 -21.25 0.54
C SER A 261 -7.26 -21.68 0.10
N ASP A 262 -6.70 -21.02 -0.90
CA ASP A 262 -5.36 -21.33 -1.40
C ASP A 262 -4.27 -20.94 -0.38
N MET A 263 -4.43 -19.82 0.34
CA MET A 263 -3.58 -19.47 1.47
C MET A 263 -3.58 -20.56 2.57
N LYS A 264 -4.76 -21.07 2.94
CA LYS A 264 -4.88 -22.18 3.91
C LYS A 264 -4.21 -23.45 3.39
N ASN A 265 -4.40 -23.78 2.12
CA ASN A 265 -3.78 -24.95 1.49
C ASN A 265 -2.25 -24.83 1.42
N ALA A 266 -1.72 -23.61 1.32
CA ALA A 266 -0.29 -23.31 1.42
C ALA A 266 0.26 -23.37 2.86
N GLY A 267 -0.59 -23.57 3.86
CA GLY A 267 -0.21 -23.67 5.28
C GLY A 267 0.02 -22.31 5.95
N LEU A 268 -0.57 -21.23 5.41
CA LEU A 268 -0.57 -19.91 6.04
C LEU A 268 -1.63 -19.84 7.15
N ASP A 269 -1.35 -19.08 8.21
CA ASP A 269 -2.28 -18.82 9.30
C ASP A 269 -3.25 -17.69 8.90
N VAL A 270 -4.33 -18.04 8.20
CA VAL A 270 -5.31 -17.07 7.71
C VAL A 270 -6.69 -17.24 8.34
N THR A 271 -7.15 -16.17 8.97
CA THR A 271 -8.53 -16.00 9.40
C THR A 271 -9.34 -15.34 8.30
N TYR A 272 -10.37 -16.04 7.82
CA TYR A 272 -11.33 -15.47 6.89
C TYR A 272 -12.47 -14.81 7.64
N MET A 273 -12.73 -13.54 7.36
CA MET A 273 -13.85 -12.81 7.95
C MET A 273 -14.86 -12.43 6.85
N PHE A 274 -15.89 -13.26 6.69
CA PHE A 274 -16.99 -12.98 5.77
C PHE A 274 -17.90 -11.87 6.32
N LEU A 275 -18.01 -10.77 5.60
CA LEU A 275 -18.75 -9.58 6.02
C LEU A 275 -20.14 -9.56 5.39
N LYS A 276 -21.09 -10.19 6.11
CA LYS A 276 -22.47 -10.32 5.68
C LYS A 276 -23.14 -8.96 5.51
N GLY A 277 -23.79 -8.76 4.36
CA GLY A 277 -24.55 -7.58 4.02
C GLY A 277 -23.71 -6.33 3.76
N LYS A 278 -22.38 -6.47 3.61
CA LYS A 278 -21.45 -5.34 3.41
C LYS A 278 -21.12 -5.15 1.94
N SER A 279 -21.11 -3.89 1.52
CA SER A 279 -20.58 -3.45 0.23
C SER A 279 -19.08 -3.21 0.32
N HIS A 280 -18.43 -3.00 -0.82
CA HIS A 280 -16.98 -2.83 -0.89
C HIS A 280 -16.45 -1.77 0.10
N GLY A 281 -15.62 -2.22 1.05
CA GLY A 281 -14.96 -1.37 2.04
C GLY A 281 -15.78 -1.11 3.30
N GLU A 282 -17.05 -1.51 3.34
CA GLU A 282 -17.87 -1.39 4.54
C GLU A 282 -17.46 -2.44 5.59
N ILE A 283 -17.62 -2.08 6.86
CA ILE A 283 -17.39 -2.98 7.99
C ILE A 283 -18.36 -2.61 9.11
N SER A 284 -18.84 -3.59 9.88
CA SER A 284 -19.63 -3.28 11.08
C SER A 284 -18.72 -2.87 12.25
N ASP A 285 -19.26 -2.19 13.26
CA ASP A 285 -18.49 -1.86 14.46
C ASP A 285 -17.97 -3.12 15.18
N ALA A 286 -18.74 -4.21 15.17
CA ALA A 286 -18.35 -5.47 15.80
C ALA A 286 -17.19 -6.14 15.04
N ASP A 287 -17.25 -6.20 13.72
CA ASP A 287 -16.18 -6.75 12.90
C ASP A 287 -14.92 -5.86 12.96
N ARG A 288 -15.11 -4.54 12.99
CA ARG A 288 -14.02 -3.58 13.20
C ARG A 288 -13.36 -3.77 14.55
N ALA A 289 -14.12 -4.00 15.61
CA ALA A 289 -13.57 -4.29 16.94
C ALA A 289 -12.71 -5.56 16.94
N ALA A 290 -13.14 -6.61 16.23
CA ALA A 290 -12.34 -7.83 16.09
C ALA A 290 -11.02 -7.60 15.34
N VAL A 291 -11.04 -6.80 14.27
CA VAL A 291 -9.82 -6.38 13.55
C VAL A 291 -8.91 -5.54 14.44
N ASN A 292 -9.47 -4.59 15.18
CA ASN A 292 -8.69 -3.74 16.08
C ASN A 292 -7.99 -4.55 17.18
N GLU A 293 -8.71 -5.50 17.79
CA GLU A 293 -8.14 -6.39 18.82
C GLU A 293 -7.01 -7.25 18.27
N PHE A 294 -7.16 -7.76 17.04
CA PHE A 294 -6.07 -8.46 16.35
C PHE A 294 -4.83 -7.56 16.22
N ILE A 295 -4.99 -6.31 15.77
CA ILE A 295 -3.88 -5.37 15.61
C ILE A 295 -3.24 -5.03 16.96
N PHE A 296 -4.05 -4.76 18.00
CA PHE A 296 -3.53 -4.44 19.33
C PHE A 296 -2.68 -5.58 19.89
N ARG A 297 -3.17 -6.82 19.81
CA ARG A 297 -2.44 -8.00 20.26
C ARG A 297 -1.09 -8.13 19.57
N MET A 298 -1.02 -7.81 18.28
CA MET A 298 0.23 -7.92 17.51
C MET A 298 1.17 -6.73 17.76
N GLY A 299 0.66 -5.54 18.07
CA GLY A 299 1.45 -4.33 18.29
C GLY A 299 2.00 -4.13 19.70
N GLU A 300 1.56 -4.92 20.69
CA GLU A 300 2.02 -4.82 22.09
C GLU A 300 3.46 -5.34 22.33
N GLY A 301 4.17 -5.75 21.28
CA GLY A 301 5.56 -6.20 21.28
C GLY A 301 5.71 -7.72 21.07
N LYS A 302 6.94 -8.13 20.74
CA LYS A 302 7.35 -9.55 20.60
C LYS A 302 7.68 -10.19 21.95
#